data_AF-A0A147GN30-F1
#
_entry.id   AF-A0A147GN30-F1
#
_cell.length_a   1.000
_cell.length_b   1.000
_cell.length_c   1.000
_cell.angle_alpha   90.00
_cell.angle_beta   90.00
_cell.angle_gamma   90.00
#
_symmetry.space_group_name_H-M   'P 1'
#
loop_
_entity.id
_entity.type
_entity.pdbx_description
1 polymer ?
#
loop_
_entity_poly.entity_id
_entity_poly.type
_entity_poly.pdbx_seq_one_letter_code
_entity_poly.pdbx_strand_id
1 'polypeptide(L)'
;MNKPAFLFGFLFFLGTGTAANAQNSGDAEKFASNVEFCAYMVSPPGSESREFLSRYESGLAAALAAQRRRAATASDTQLIFELRSRCAATLADPAAMHSFEKS
;
A
#
# COMPACT_ATOMS: atom_id res chain seq x y z
N MET A 1 -13.97 -18.55 59.75
CA MET A 1 -13.92 -17.24 59.07
C MET A 1 -12.50 -16.98 58.59
N ASN A 2 -12.37 -16.53 57.34
CA ASN A 2 -11.22 -15.91 56.65
C ASN A 2 -10.10 -16.79 56.01
N LYS A 3 -10.31 -17.05 54.71
CA LYS A 3 -9.42 -16.94 53.52
C LYS A 3 -7.95 -17.41 53.59
N PRO A 4 -7.56 -18.24 52.61
CA PRO A 4 -6.31 -18.07 51.89
C PRO A 4 -6.53 -17.73 50.40
N ALA A 5 -5.68 -16.85 49.92
CA ALA A 5 -5.58 -16.40 48.53
C ALA A 5 -5.01 -17.52 47.64
N PHE A 6 -5.61 -17.70 46.47
CA PHE A 6 -4.96 -18.35 45.33
C PHE A 6 -5.05 -17.41 44.13
N LEU A 7 -3.92 -16.76 43.86
CA LEU A 7 -3.62 -16.07 42.62
C LEU A 7 -3.50 -17.13 41.52
N PHE A 8 -4.58 -17.32 40.74
CA PHE A 8 -4.51 -18.01 39.45
C PHE A 8 -4.20 -16.98 38.36
N GLY A 9 -2.91 -16.62 38.26
CA GLY A 9 -2.35 -15.99 37.07
C GLY A 9 -2.03 -17.08 36.05
N PHE A 10 -3.01 -17.45 35.22
CA PHE A 10 -2.80 -18.34 34.08
C PHE A 10 -3.72 -17.93 32.95
N LEU A 11 -3.14 -17.39 31.88
CA LEU A 11 -3.50 -17.55 30.46
C LEU A 11 -2.72 -16.48 29.67
N PHE A 12 -1.50 -16.81 29.24
CA PHE A 12 -1.28 -17.19 27.83
C PHE A 12 -1.77 -16.11 26.85
N PHE A 13 -1.05 -14.98 26.75
CA PHE A 13 -1.15 -14.18 25.52
C PHE A 13 -0.08 -14.67 24.53
N LEU A 14 -0.48 -15.71 23.81
CA LEU A 14 -0.07 -15.99 22.44
C LEU A 14 -0.29 -14.72 21.61
N GLY A 15 0.77 -13.92 21.49
CA GLY A 15 0.85 -12.79 20.58
C GLY A 15 1.72 -13.12 19.37
N THR A 16 1.64 -14.33 18.80
CA THR A 16 2.11 -14.58 17.42
C THR A 16 1.16 -13.88 16.45
N GLY A 17 1.23 -12.55 16.43
CA GLY A 17 0.59 -11.72 15.42
C GLY A 17 1.43 -11.77 14.16
N THR A 18 0.95 -12.53 13.18
CA THR A 18 1.48 -12.67 11.83
C THR A 18 1.75 -11.31 11.16
N ALA A 19 2.98 -10.81 11.24
CA ALA A 19 3.42 -9.61 10.51
C ALA A 19 3.61 -9.83 9.00
N ALA A 20 3.28 -11.01 8.47
CA ALA A 20 3.39 -11.32 7.04
C ALA A 20 2.26 -10.69 6.17
N ASN A 21 1.20 -10.14 6.79
CA ASN A 21 0.07 -9.54 6.06
C ASN A 21 0.17 -8.01 5.91
N ALA A 22 1.00 -7.36 6.74
CA ALA A 22 1.22 -5.91 6.70
C ALA A 22 2.19 -5.51 5.56
N GLN A 23 3.18 -6.33 5.26
CA GLN A 23 4.18 -6.02 4.22
C GLN A 23 3.58 -6.00 2.80
N ASN A 24 2.74 -6.97 2.45
CA ASN A 24 2.16 -7.05 1.09
C ASN A 24 1.07 -6.01 0.83
N SER A 25 0.34 -5.61 1.87
CA SER A 25 -0.57 -4.47 1.77
C SER A 25 0.16 -3.18 1.43
N GLY A 26 1.41 -3.06 1.91
CA GLY A 26 2.24 -1.89 1.74
C GLY A 26 2.64 -1.60 0.30
N ASP A 27 2.60 -2.56 -0.62
CA ASP A 27 3.03 -2.32 -2.01
C ASP A 27 2.06 -1.41 -2.77
N ALA A 28 0.75 -1.56 -2.55
CA ALA A 28 -0.25 -0.67 -3.12
C ALA A 28 -0.18 0.74 -2.51
N GLU A 29 -0.02 0.85 -1.18
CA GLU A 29 0.24 2.11 -0.48
C GLU A 29 1.54 2.79 -0.95
N LYS A 30 2.62 2.03 -1.10
CA LYS A 30 3.93 2.53 -1.52
C LYS A 30 3.90 3.03 -2.96
N PHE A 31 3.20 2.32 -3.84
CA PHE A 31 2.97 2.78 -5.20
C PHE A 31 2.16 4.08 -5.21
N ALA A 32 1.02 4.11 -4.50
CA ALA A 32 0.14 5.28 -4.43
C ALA A 32 0.77 6.49 -3.72
N SER A 33 1.84 6.30 -2.96
CA SER A 33 2.60 7.38 -2.30
C SER A 33 3.77 7.88 -3.15
N ASN A 34 4.11 7.21 -4.26
CA ASN A 34 5.15 7.66 -5.17
C ASN A 34 4.56 8.66 -6.17
N VAL A 35 4.93 9.94 -6.02
CA VAL A 35 4.42 11.04 -6.83
C VAL A 35 4.73 10.86 -8.32
N GLU A 36 5.92 10.38 -8.70
CA GLU A 36 6.28 10.17 -10.10
C GLU A 36 5.43 9.06 -10.74
N PHE A 37 5.21 7.96 -10.01
CA PHE A 37 4.37 6.86 -10.49
C PHE A 37 2.92 7.31 -10.59
N CYS A 38 2.43 8.09 -9.63
CA CYS A 38 1.08 8.62 -9.67
C CYS A 38 0.87 9.64 -10.78
N ALA A 39 1.85 10.53 -11.03
CA ALA A 39 1.81 11.46 -12.14
C ALA A 39 1.73 10.70 -13.48
N TYR A 40 2.59 9.69 -13.66
CA TYR A 40 2.58 8.85 -14.85
C TYR A 40 1.26 8.05 -15.00
N MET A 41 0.71 7.51 -13.92
CA MET A 41 -0.54 6.75 -13.98
C MET A 41 -1.76 7.62 -14.30
N VAL A 42 -1.81 8.85 -13.76
CA VAL A 42 -2.93 9.77 -13.97
C VAL A 42 -2.83 10.47 -15.33
N SER A 43 -1.63 10.85 -15.74
CA SER A 43 -1.34 11.57 -16.97
C SER A 43 0.00 11.14 -17.56
N PRO A 44 0.06 9.99 -18.25
CA PRO A 44 1.30 9.47 -18.81
C PRO A 44 1.84 10.43 -19.89
N PRO A 45 3.09 10.92 -19.76
CA PRO A 45 3.74 11.69 -20.81
C PRO A 45 4.03 10.80 -22.03
N GLY A 46 4.18 11.43 -23.19
CA GLY A 46 4.33 10.73 -24.48
C GLY A 46 5.63 9.93 -24.64
N SER A 47 6.62 10.16 -23.77
CA SER A 47 7.88 9.41 -23.77
C SER A 47 8.54 9.44 -22.39
N GLU A 48 8.92 8.27 -21.88
CA GLU A 48 9.69 8.12 -20.65
C GLU A 48 10.93 7.25 -20.91
N SER A 49 11.90 7.32 -20.00
CA SER A 49 13.05 6.41 -20.04
C SER A 49 12.63 4.95 -19.84
N ARG A 50 13.34 4.01 -20.47
CA ARG A 50 13.07 2.57 -20.32
C ARG A 50 13.26 2.12 -18.86
N GLU A 51 14.22 2.72 -18.17
CA GLU A 51 14.52 2.50 -16.76
C GLU A 51 13.40 2.96 -15.85
N PHE A 52 12.73 4.07 -16.18
CA PHE A 52 11.52 4.50 -15.49
C PHE A 52 10.37 3.53 -15.73
N LEU A 53 10.08 3.20 -17.00
CA LEU A 53 8.98 2.30 -17.35
C LEU A 53 9.11 0.93 -16.69
N SER A 54 10.32 0.35 -16.65
CA SER A 54 10.58 -0.91 -15.97
C SER A 54 10.29 -0.86 -14.47
N ARG A 55 10.70 0.22 -13.80
CA ARG A 55 10.41 0.43 -12.36
C ARG A 55 8.92 0.66 -12.11
N TYR A 56 8.27 1.42 -12.98
CA TYR A 56 6.83 1.69 -12.93
C TYR A 56 6.02 0.40 -13.11
N GLU A 57 6.31 -0.40 -14.14
CA GLU A 57 5.62 -1.66 -14.43
C GLU A 57 5.79 -2.67 -13.28
N SER A 58 7.01 -2.79 -12.74
CA SER A 58 7.28 -3.63 -11.58
C SER A 58 6.50 -3.18 -10.34
N GLY A 59 6.49 -1.87 -10.07
CA GLY A 59 5.71 -1.28 -8.97
C GLY A 59 4.20 -1.48 -9.14
N LEU A 60 3.69 -1.30 -10.36
CA LEU A 60 2.27 -1.48 -10.68
C LEU A 60 1.87 -2.95 -10.52
N ALA A 61 2.69 -3.88 -10.99
CA ALA A 61 2.43 -5.31 -10.84
C ALA A 61 2.39 -5.72 -9.35
N ALA A 62 3.32 -5.22 -8.53
CA ALA A 62 3.33 -5.45 -7.09
C ALA A 62 2.07 -4.88 -6.41
N ALA A 63 1.69 -3.64 -6.75
CA ALA A 63 0.49 -2.99 -6.24
C ALA A 63 -0.80 -3.76 -6.60
N LEU A 64 -0.94 -4.20 -7.85
CA LEU A 64 -2.09 -4.98 -8.29
C LEU A 64 -2.11 -6.38 -7.65
N ALA A 65 -0.97 -7.02 -7.47
CA ALA A 65 -0.87 -8.30 -6.77
C ALA A 65 -1.27 -8.19 -5.29
N ALA A 66 -0.87 -7.10 -4.63
CA ALA A 66 -1.29 -6.76 -3.27
C ALA A 66 -2.81 -6.55 -3.18
N GLN A 67 -3.37 -5.82 -4.13
CA GLN A 67 -4.80 -5.47 -4.13
C GLN A 67 -5.69 -6.65 -4.49
N ARG A 68 -5.27 -7.52 -5.43
CA ARG A 68 -5.98 -8.79 -5.75
C ARG A 68 -6.16 -9.68 -4.53
N ARG A 69 -5.22 -9.69 -3.58
CA ARG A 69 -5.35 -10.50 -2.35
C ARG A 69 -6.43 -9.98 -1.40
N ARG A 70 -6.77 -8.69 -1.50
CA ARG A 70 -7.85 -8.05 -0.72
C ARG A 70 -9.20 -8.11 -1.44
N ALA A 71 -9.18 -8.06 -2.76
CA ALA A 71 -10.35 -8.11 -3.62
C ALA A 71 -10.19 -9.20 -4.69
N ALA A 72 -10.27 -10.47 -4.27
CA ALA A 72 -9.98 -11.63 -5.11
C ALA A 72 -10.91 -11.76 -6.33
N THR A 73 -12.09 -11.14 -6.28
CA THR A 73 -13.08 -11.16 -7.37
C THR A 73 -13.07 -9.87 -8.20
N ALA A 74 -12.25 -8.88 -7.85
CA ALA A 74 -12.17 -7.65 -8.63
C ALA A 74 -11.43 -7.89 -9.94
N SER A 75 -11.92 -7.27 -11.01
CA SER A 75 -11.22 -7.30 -12.30
C SER A 75 -9.98 -6.42 -12.24
N ASP A 76 -9.00 -6.72 -13.10
CA ASP A 76 -7.79 -5.92 -13.23
C ASP A 76 -8.09 -4.45 -13.50
N THR A 77 -9.11 -4.19 -14.33
CA THR A 77 -9.60 -2.85 -14.61
C THR A 77 -10.07 -2.14 -13.34
N GLN A 78 -10.85 -2.80 -12.48
CA GLN A 78 -11.31 -2.22 -11.22
C GLN A 78 -10.14 -1.88 -10.29
N LEU A 79 -9.16 -2.79 -10.19
CA LEU A 79 -7.97 -2.58 -9.36
C LEU A 79 -7.12 -1.41 -9.87
N ILE A 80 -6.94 -1.32 -11.20
CA ILE A 80 -6.23 -0.19 -11.83
C ILE A 80 -6.95 1.13 -11.59
N PHE A 81 -8.29 1.17 -11.71
CA PHE A 81 -9.06 2.39 -11.47
C PHE A 81 -9.00 2.83 -10.01
N GLU A 82 -9.08 1.90 -9.07
CA GLU A 82 -8.91 2.19 -7.64
C GLU A 82 -7.49 2.68 -7.33
N LEU A 83 -6.47 2.07 -7.92
CA LEU A 83 -5.10 2.54 -7.74
C LEU A 83 -4.89 3.94 -8.35
N ARG A 84 -5.49 4.20 -9.51
CA ARG A 84 -5.48 5.52 -10.16
C ARG A 84 -6.20 6.58 -9.32
N SER A 85 -7.35 6.26 -8.72
CA SER A 85 -8.08 7.22 -7.88
C SER A 85 -7.29 7.62 -6.64
N ARG A 86 -6.58 6.66 -6.03
CA ARG A 86 -5.64 6.94 -4.94
C ARG A 86 -4.49 7.83 -5.38
N CYS A 87 -3.90 7.55 -6.54
CA CYS A 87 -2.88 8.41 -7.10
C CYS A 87 -3.38 9.83 -7.39
N ALA A 88 -4.60 9.99 -7.90
CA ALA A 88 -5.20 11.30 -8.10
C ALA A 88 -5.37 12.05 -6.75
N ALA A 89 -5.74 11.35 -5.68
CA ALA A 89 -5.82 11.94 -4.35
C ALA A 89 -4.45 12.36 -3.81
N THR A 90 -3.41 11.54 -3.99
CA THR A 90 -2.02 11.88 -3.61
C THR A 90 -1.54 13.13 -4.33
N LEU A 91 -1.83 13.27 -5.62
CA LEU A 91 -1.45 14.45 -6.40
C LEU A 91 -2.28 15.69 -6.04
N ALA A 92 -3.51 15.52 -5.54
CA ALA A 92 -4.34 16.62 -5.08
C ALA A 92 -3.94 17.12 -3.67
N ASP A 93 -3.13 16.35 -2.93
CA ASP A 93 -2.64 16.74 -1.62
C ASP A 93 -1.42 17.67 -1.74
N PRO A 94 -1.54 18.96 -1.35
CA PRO A 94 -0.43 19.90 -1.42
C PRO A 94 0.76 19.47 -0.54
N ALA A 95 0.56 18.74 0.55
CA ALA A 95 1.65 18.26 1.40
C ALA A 95 2.53 17.21 0.70
N ALA A 96 1.93 16.38 -0.16
CA ALA A 96 2.64 15.39 -0.96
C ALA A 96 3.47 16.06 -2.08
N MET A 97 2.95 17.12 -2.70
CA MET A 97 3.68 17.88 -3.73
C MET A 97 4.87 18.68 -3.18
N HIS A 98 4.75 19.29 -1.99
CA HIS A 98 5.85 20.05 -1.37
C HIS A 98 7.06 19.19 -0.99
N SER A 99 6.89 17.88 -0.82
CA SER A 99 8.01 16.96 -0.54
C SER A 99 8.78 16.57 -1.79
N PHE A 100 8.15 16.63 -2.97
CA PHE A 100 8.79 16.37 -4.26
C PHE A 100 9.68 17.52 -4.72
N GLU A 101 9.26 18.77 -4.47
CA GLU A 101 10.00 19.97 -4.92
C GLU A 101 11.31 20.22 -4.15
N LYS A 102 11.54 19.52 -3.04
CA LYS A 102 12.69 19.71 -2.15
C LYS A 102 13.82 18.67 -2.31
N SER A 103 13.71 17.76 -3.28
CA SER A 103 14.65 16.67 -3.52
C SER A 103 15.53 16.88 -4.76
#